data_AF-A0A7W1RY62-F1
#
_entry.id   AF-A0A7W1RY62-F1
#
_cell.length_a   1.000
_cell.length_b   1.000
_cell.length_c   1.000
_cell.angle_alpha   90.00
_cell.angle_beta   90.00
_cell.angle_gamma   90.00
#
_symmetry.space_group_name_H-M   'P 1'
#
loop_
_entity.id
_entity.type
_entity.pdbx_description
1 polymer ?
#
loop_
_entity_poly.entity_id
_entity_poly.type
_entity_poly.pdbx_seq_one_letter_code
_entity_poly.pdbx_strand_id
1 'polypeptide(L)'
;MRRGSVLIVVSGLAALLATLALGFLVRMRSDAEETRAMTRGFQARVMLAAALHYVQEGARLGWGGETFGWRDVRDGLPGPRGFAGDQQGTTLIGALDPITGLGARYPAIRGLAARCAMQPMRRPPFAILPRLTPNPIPIDGPGDPDLSAPWAQLIGYQAPNPFPAGVNGADFRAGDRTPVAVAVPAWFRCYRSKVQTFVVTCGAGMSLGFRDWQEADAAGYGATFGDEAGFDRVRADETILWYECEWTDAVTGNNLYNTQYARYHPRPFGNPEVAGEETPNSRQQGGTFSYIQRLVDTPDEW
;
A
#
# COMPACT_ATOMS: atom_id res chain seq x y z
N MET A 1 44.51 56.07 -16.19
CA MET A 1 44.71 54.98 -15.21
C MET A 1 43.54 54.76 -14.25
N ARG A 2 42.94 55.78 -13.61
CA ARG A 2 41.87 55.60 -12.59
C ARG A 2 40.60 54.85 -13.06
N ARG A 3 40.22 54.94 -14.35
CA ARG A 3 39.06 54.22 -14.91
C ARG A 3 39.27 52.70 -15.02
N GLY A 4 40.52 52.25 -15.18
CA GLY A 4 40.83 50.81 -15.29
C GLY A 4 40.65 50.08 -13.96
N SER A 5 41.06 50.71 -12.85
CA SER A 5 40.96 50.12 -11.51
C SER A 5 39.51 49.86 -11.08
N VAL A 6 38.58 50.74 -11.45
CA VAL A 6 37.15 50.57 -11.11
C VAL A 6 36.56 49.34 -11.80
N LEU A 7 36.88 49.10 -13.08
CA LEU A 7 36.39 47.94 -13.81
C LEU A 7 36.89 46.62 -13.19
N ILE A 8 38.16 46.58 -12.75
CA ILE A 8 38.74 45.40 -12.11
C ILE A 8 38.02 45.08 -10.79
N VAL A 9 37.73 46.10 -9.98
CA VAL A 9 37.01 45.92 -8.70
C VAL A 9 35.58 45.43 -8.94
N VAL A 10 34.87 46.03 -9.91
CA VAL A 10 33.49 45.61 -10.24
C VAL A 10 33.45 44.19 -10.80
N SER A 11 34.36 43.83 -11.70
CA SER A 11 34.44 42.47 -12.23
C SER A 11 34.80 41.45 -11.14
N GLY A 12 35.68 41.82 -10.22
CA GLY A 12 36.05 40.97 -9.08
C GLY A 12 34.87 40.75 -8.13
N LEU A 13 34.14 41.82 -7.79
CA LEU A 13 32.95 41.74 -6.94
C LEU A 13 31.84 40.91 -7.63
N ALA A 14 31.62 41.12 -8.92
CA ALA A 14 30.64 40.36 -9.69
C ALA A 14 31.01 38.87 -9.75
N ALA A 15 32.29 38.54 -9.96
CA ALA A 15 32.77 37.16 -9.95
C ALA A 15 32.59 36.50 -8.57
N LEU A 16 32.88 37.21 -7.48
CA LEU A 16 32.68 36.72 -6.12
C LEU A 16 31.20 36.48 -5.79
N LEU A 17 30.31 37.39 -6.21
CA LEU A 17 28.88 37.21 -6.03
C LEU A 17 28.36 36.03 -6.86
N ALA A 18 28.86 35.86 -8.09
CA ALA A 18 28.50 34.74 -8.95
C ALA A 18 28.96 33.39 -8.37
N THR A 19 30.15 33.30 -7.78
CA THR A 19 30.63 32.06 -7.15
C THR A 19 29.84 31.71 -5.89
N LEU A 20 29.49 32.71 -5.06
CA LEU A 20 28.61 32.50 -3.90
C LEU A 20 27.22 32.04 -4.31
N ALA A 21 26.63 32.67 -5.34
CA ALA A 21 25.33 32.28 -5.86
C ALA A 21 25.35 30.84 -6.43
N LEU A 22 26.41 30.48 -7.16
CA LEU A 22 26.57 29.12 -7.68
C LEU A 22 26.71 28.09 -6.54
N GLY A 23 27.50 28.38 -5.51
CA GLY A 23 27.64 27.52 -4.34
C GLY A 23 26.31 27.28 -3.63
N PHE A 24 25.49 28.33 -3.48
CA PHE A 24 24.15 28.23 -2.91
C PHE A 24 23.21 27.37 -3.76
N LEU A 25 23.21 27.56 -5.08
CA LEU A 25 22.39 26.75 -5.99
C LEU A 25 22.79 25.27 -5.99
N VAL A 26 24.09 24.97 -5.94
CA VAL A 26 24.59 23.59 -5.85
C VAL A 26 24.15 22.94 -4.53
N ARG A 27 24.25 23.67 -3.41
CA ARG A 27 23.78 23.20 -2.09
C ARG A 27 22.28 22.91 -2.10
N MET A 28 21.47 23.88 -2.57
CA MET A 28 20.01 23.71 -2.64
C MET A 28 19.61 22.51 -3.51
N ARG A 29 20.32 22.29 -4.63
CA ARG A 29 20.07 21.13 -5.49
C ARG A 29 20.37 19.82 -4.77
N SER A 30 21.50 19.73 -4.07
CA SER A 30 21.88 18.57 -3.27
C SER A 30 20.83 18.27 -2.20
N ASP A 31 20.42 19.28 -1.43
CA ASP A 31 19.42 19.13 -0.36
C ASP A 31 18.05 18.68 -0.94
N ALA A 32 17.68 19.20 -2.12
CA ALA A 32 16.46 18.78 -2.82
C ALA A 32 16.53 17.34 -3.33
N GLU A 33 17.68 16.90 -3.86
CA GLU A 33 17.92 15.53 -4.30
C GLU A 33 17.86 14.55 -3.11
N GLU A 34 18.47 14.90 -1.98
CA GLU A 34 18.40 14.12 -0.74
C GLU A 34 16.97 14.00 -0.21
N THR A 35 16.23 15.12 -0.15
CA THR A 35 14.83 15.14 0.31
C THR A 35 13.93 14.28 -0.58
N ARG A 36 14.15 14.30 -1.91
CA ARG A 36 13.42 13.44 -2.86
C ARG A 36 13.72 11.97 -2.63
N ALA A 37 14.99 11.60 -2.45
CA ALA A 37 15.39 10.23 -2.16
C ALA A 37 14.77 9.73 -0.84
N MET A 38 14.78 10.57 0.20
CA MET A 38 14.17 10.27 1.49
C MET A 38 12.65 10.08 1.37
N THR A 39 11.96 10.96 0.65
CA THR A 39 10.51 10.87 0.41
C THR A 39 10.14 9.60 -0.35
N ARG A 40 10.89 9.24 -1.40
CA ARG A 40 10.71 7.97 -2.14
C ARG A 40 10.91 6.76 -1.23
N GLY A 41 11.94 6.78 -0.39
CA GLY A 41 12.18 5.74 0.61
C GLY A 41 11.03 5.57 1.61
N PHE A 42 10.45 6.68 2.08
CA PHE A 42 9.26 6.62 2.94
C PHE A 42 8.03 6.10 2.19
N GLN A 43 7.77 6.58 0.97
CA GLN A 43 6.66 6.11 0.15
C GLN A 43 6.74 4.60 -0.08
N ALA A 44 7.91 4.08 -0.48
CA ALA A 44 8.14 2.65 -0.67
C ALA A 44 7.90 1.85 0.64
N ARG A 45 8.31 2.36 1.80
CA ARG A 45 8.02 1.69 3.10
C ARG A 45 6.55 1.73 3.48
N VAL A 46 5.83 2.81 3.16
CA VAL A 46 4.37 2.88 3.38
C VAL A 46 3.65 1.86 2.49
N MET A 47 4.16 1.60 1.27
CA MET A 47 3.61 0.55 0.40
C MET A 47 3.73 -0.85 1.00
N LEU A 48 4.72 -1.12 1.86
CA LEU A 48 4.79 -2.39 2.58
C LEU A 48 3.55 -2.57 3.47
N ALA A 49 3.12 -1.53 4.19
CA ALA A 49 1.91 -1.62 5.00
C ALA A 49 0.68 -1.92 4.13
N ALA A 50 0.55 -1.26 2.97
CA ALA A 50 -0.53 -1.52 2.02
C ALA A 50 -0.49 -2.97 1.49
N ALA A 51 0.70 -3.50 1.17
CA ALA A 51 0.87 -4.88 0.73
C ALA A 51 0.54 -5.90 1.82
N LEU A 52 0.94 -5.64 3.07
CA LEU A 52 0.61 -6.49 4.21
C LEU A 52 -0.89 -6.49 4.49
N HIS A 53 -1.55 -5.32 4.39
CA HIS A 53 -3.01 -5.24 4.46
C HIS A 53 -3.69 -5.98 3.31
N TYR A 54 -3.15 -5.89 2.09
CA TYR A 54 -3.65 -6.64 0.95
C TYR A 54 -3.60 -8.15 1.20
N VAL A 55 -2.46 -8.66 1.71
CA VAL A 55 -2.32 -10.07 2.07
C VAL A 55 -3.24 -10.45 3.23
N GLN A 56 -3.37 -9.60 4.25
CA GLN A 56 -4.22 -9.84 5.40
C GLN A 56 -5.71 -9.91 5.02
N GLU A 57 -6.20 -8.91 4.29
CA GLU A 57 -7.60 -8.87 3.83
C GLU A 57 -7.86 -9.98 2.80
N GLY A 58 -6.88 -10.31 1.97
CA GLY A 58 -6.97 -11.45 1.07
C GLY A 58 -7.09 -12.79 1.77
N ALA A 59 -6.52 -12.92 2.96
CA ALA A 59 -6.72 -14.08 3.81
C ALA A 59 -8.15 -14.15 4.40
N ARG A 60 -8.78 -12.99 4.64
CA ARG A 60 -10.13 -12.90 5.23
C ARG A 60 -11.24 -13.18 4.23
N LEU A 61 -11.00 -12.88 2.96
CA LEU A 61 -11.97 -13.04 1.87
C LEU A 61 -12.10 -14.51 1.42
N GLY A 62 -12.26 -15.45 2.36
CA GLY A 62 -12.70 -16.81 2.06
C GLY A 62 -14.14 -16.78 1.58
N TRP A 63 -14.37 -17.05 0.30
CA TRP A 63 -15.70 -16.99 -0.30
C TRP A 63 -16.33 -18.38 -0.13
N GLY A 64 -16.89 -18.67 1.03
CA GLY A 64 -17.49 -19.97 1.37
C GLY A 64 -17.26 -20.31 2.84
N GLY A 65 -18.20 -21.02 3.49
CA GLY A 65 -18.21 -21.20 4.96
C GLY A 65 -16.84 -21.57 5.56
N GLU A 66 -16.49 -20.94 6.70
CA GLU A 66 -15.31 -21.20 7.56
C GLU A 66 -13.98 -21.55 6.83
N THR A 67 -13.70 -20.91 5.68
CA THR A 67 -12.46 -21.08 4.88
C THR A 67 -11.56 -19.86 4.93
N PHE A 68 -11.26 -19.39 6.13
CA PHE A 68 -10.36 -18.25 6.30
C PHE A 68 -8.91 -18.67 6.15
N GLY A 69 -8.11 -17.81 5.53
CA GLY A 69 -6.66 -17.91 5.51
C GLY A 69 -6.05 -18.32 4.17
N TRP A 70 -4.72 -18.15 4.11
CA TRP A 70 -3.90 -18.64 3.00
C TRP A 70 -3.60 -20.15 3.09
N ARG A 71 -3.93 -20.77 4.23
CA ARG A 71 -3.99 -22.22 4.41
C ARG A 71 -5.41 -22.55 4.88
N ASP A 72 -6.08 -23.46 4.19
CA ASP A 72 -7.40 -23.93 4.58
C ASP A 72 -7.29 -24.70 5.89
N VAL A 73 -8.00 -24.25 6.93
CA VAL A 73 -7.92 -24.82 8.28
C VAL A 73 -8.52 -26.23 8.37
N ARG A 74 -9.30 -26.66 7.39
CA ARG A 74 -10.01 -27.95 7.40
C ARG A 74 -9.11 -29.09 6.93
N ASP A 75 -8.23 -28.84 5.98
CA ASP A 75 -7.38 -29.87 5.37
C ASP A 75 -5.91 -29.47 5.20
N GLY A 76 -5.53 -28.26 5.60
CA GLY A 76 -4.16 -27.77 5.52
C GLY A 76 -3.67 -27.44 4.12
N LEU A 77 -4.53 -27.52 3.10
CA LEU A 77 -4.18 -27.24 1.70
C LEU A 77 -4.20 -25.72 1.44
N PRO A 78 -3.63 -25.25 0.31
CA PRO A 78 -3.62 -23.84 -0.03
C PRO A 78 -5.02 -23.21 -0.11
N GLY A 79 -5.19 -22.06 0.54
CA GLY A 79 -6.34 -21.15 0.40
C GLY A 79 -5.95 -19.81 -0.24
N PRO A 80 -6.90 -18.87 -0.38
CA PRO A 80 -8.34 -19.02 -0.12
C PRO A 80 -9.02 -19.88 -1.20
N ARG A 81 -10.07 -20.64 -0.83
CA ARG A 81 -10.87 -21.39 -1.80
C ARG A 81 -12.01 -20.56 -2.36
N GLY A 82 -12.42 -20.87 -3.58
CA GLY A 82 -13.64 -20.32 -4.16
C GLY A 82 -14.90 -20.88 -3.49
N PHE A 83 -16.05 -20.29 -3.84
CA PHE A 83 -17.37 -20.66 -3.30
C PHE A 83 -17.76 -22.11 -3.58
N ALA A 84 -17.21 -22.71 -4.64
CA ALA A 84 -17.43 -24.11 -4.97
C ALA A 84 -16.47 -25.07 -4.24
N GLY A 85 -15.57 -24.56 -3.38
CA GLY A 85 -14.51 -25.36 -2.75
C GLY A 85 -13.47 -25.89 -3.73
N ASP A 86 -13.49 -25.41 -4.97
CA ASP A 86 -12.55 -25.77 -6.02
C ASP A 86 -11.18 -25.17 -5.72
N GLN A 87 -10.15 -26.01 -5.80
CA GLN A 87 -8.75 -25.62 -5.67
C GLN A 87 -8.22 -24.91 -6.93
N GLN A 88 -9.09 -24.61 -7.89
CA GLN A 88 -8.68 -24.05 -9.16
C GLN A 88 -8.31 -22.57 -8.95
N GLY A 89 -7.03 -22.35 -8.64
CA GLY A 89 -6.36 -21.06 -8.56
C GLY A 89 -6.30 -20.29 -9.88
N THR A 90 -7.37 -20.32 -10.67
CA THR A 90 -7.41 -19.75 -12.02
C THR A 90 -8.24 -18.48 -12.12
N THR A 91 -9.20 -18.20 -11.23
CA THR A 91 -10.03 -16.98 -11.35
C THR A 91 -10.62 -16.51 -10.02
N LEU A 92 -9.77 -16.29 -9.00
CA LEU A 92 -10.22 -15.61 -7.79
C LEU A 92 -10.24 -14.08 -8.05
N ILE A 93 -11.41 -13.62 -8.51
CA ILE A 93 -11.88 -12.24 -8.70
C ILE A 93 -11.22 -11.47 -9.85
N GLY A 94 -12.01 -11.23 -10.90
CA GLY A 94 -11.78 -10.23 -11.94
C GLY A 94 -11.93 -8.79 -11.43
N ALA A 95 -11.21 -8.44 -10.37
CA ALA A 95 -10.97 -7.05 -10.05
C ALA A 95 -9.97 -6.58 -11.10
N LEU A 96 -10.47 -6.05 -12.21
CA LEU A 96 -9.67 -5.42 -13.25
C LEU A 96 -8.57 -4.59 -12.57
N ASP A 97 -7.30 -4.89 -12.83
CA ASP A 97 -6.22 -3.94 -12.59
C ASP A 97 -6.71 -2.63 -13.21
N PRO A 98 -6.92 -1.56 -12.42
CA PRO A 98 -7.56 -0.34 -12.89
C PRO A 98 -6.76 0.33 -14.02
N ILE A 99 -5.51 -0.08 -14.21
CA ILE A 99 -4.64 0.45 -15.26
C ILE A 99 -4.62 -0.48 -16.50
N THR A 100 -4.57 -1.82 -16.35
CA THR A 100 -4.56 -2.74 -17.52
C THR A 100 -5.92 -3.24 -17.97
N GLY A 101 -6.96 -3.20 -17.13
CA GLY A 101 -8.19 -3.93 -17.40
C GLY A 101 -8.01 -5.46 -17.41
N LEU A 102 -6.84 -5.99 -17.05
CA LEU A 102 -6.63 -7.42 -16.86
C LEU A 102 -6.90 -7.72 -15.39
N GLY A 103 -7.68 -8.75 -15.08
CA GLY A 103 -8.03 -9.06 -13.69
C GLY A 103 -6.77 -9.17 -12.83
N ALA A 104 -6.65 -8.32 -11.81
CA ALA A 104 -5.67 -8.44 -10.75
C ALA A 104 -5.82 -9.84 -10.17
N ARG A 105 -4.93 -10.73 -10.57
CA ARG A 105 -4.98 -12.12 -10.13
C ARG A 105 -4.51 -12.10 -8.68
N TYR A 106 -5.32 -12.68 -7.79
CA TYR A 106 -4.83 -13.02 -6.47
C TYR A 106 -3.50 -13.77 -6.58
N PRO A 107 -2.53 -13.56 -5.66
CA PRO A 107 -1.26 -14.26 -5.69
C PRO A 107 -1.51 -15.78 -5.60
N ALA A 108 -1.46 -16.44 -6.75
CA ALA A 108 -1.41 -17.89 -6.80
C ALA A 108 -0.01 -18.35 -6.40
N ILE A 109 0.08 -19.50 -5.74
CA ILE A 109 1.40 -20.06 -5.39
C ILE A 109 2.17 -20.28 -6.67
N ARG A 110 3.34 -19.64 -6.79
CA ARG A 110 4.16 -19.64 -8.00
C ARG A 110 3.45 -19.13 -9.26
N GLY A 111 2.45 -18.27 -9.08
CA GLY A 111 1.72 -17.62 -10.16
C GLY A 111 2.32 -16.26 -10.54
N LEU A 112 1.52 -15.45 -11.23
CA LEU A 112 1.87 -14.06 -11.48
C LEU A 112 1.77 -13.26 -10.18
N ALA A 113 2.74 -12.36 -9.96
CA ALA A 113 2.68 -11.41 -8.86
C ALA A 113 1.48 -10.48 -9.03
N ALA A 114 0.72 -10.27 -7.95
CA ALA A 114 -0.29 -9.23 -7.94
C ALA A 114 0.42 -7.87 -7.97
N ARG A 115 0.08 -7.02 -8.94
CA ARG A 115 0.63 -5.68 -9.08
C ARG A 115 -0.41 -4.65 -8.67
N CYS A 116 -0.06 -3.80 -7.72
CA CYS A 116 -0.95 -2.80 -7.16
C CYS A 116 -0.27 -1.43 -7.22
N ALA A 117 -0.55 -0.68 -8.29
CA ALA A 117 -0.16 0.71 -8.39
C ALA A 117 -1.07 1.56 -7.51
N MET A 118 -0.49 2.26 -6.54
CA MET A 118 -1.20 3.13 -5.62
C MET A 118 -1.28 4.53 -6.22
N GLN A 119 -2.15 4.66 -7.21
CA GLN A 119 -2.53 5.96 -7.74
C GLN A 119 -3.75 6.48 -6.96
N PRO A 120 -3.73 7.72 -6.46
CA PRO A 120 -4.92 8.30 -5.88
C PRO A 120 -6.00 8.36 -6.95
N MET A 121 -7.16 7.78 -6.67
CA MET A 121 -8.33 7.92 -7.53
C MET A 121 -9.00 9.26 -7.26
N ARG A 122 -9.59 9.87 -8.29
CA ARG A 122 -10.36 11.11 -8.12
C ARG A 122 -11.50 10.91 -7.12
N ARG A 123 -12.14 9.74 -7.11
CA ARG A 123 -13.08 9.31 -6.07
C ARG A 123 -13.08 7.78 -5.96
N PRO A 124 -12.54 7.17 -4.89
CA PRO A 124 -12.59 5.72 -4.78
C PRO A 124 -14.04 5.20 -4.68
N PRO A 125 -14.30 3.96 -5.11
CA PRO A 125 -15.58 3.29 -4.87
C PRO A 125 -15.96 3.33 -3.38
N PHE A 126 -17.23 3.56 -3.09
CA PHE A 126 -17.77 3.64 -1.73
C PHE A 126 -17.15 4.75 -0.84
N ALA A 127 -16.48 5.73 -1.45
CA ALA A 127 -15.99 6.90 -0.72
C ALA A 127 -17.17 7.68 -0.15
N ILE A 128 -17.33 7.63 1.17
CA ILE A 128 -18.27 8.48 1.89
C ILE A 128 -17.65 9.86 2.08
N LEU A 129 -18.46 10.91 1.92
CA LEU A 129 -18.06 12.22 2.40
C LEU A 129 -17.83 12.10 3.92
N PRO A 130 -16.80 12.76 4.48
CA PRO A 130 -16.63 12.83 5.93
C PRO A 130 -17.86 13.38 6.68
N ARG A 131 -18.77 14.06 5.97
CA ARG A 131 -20.02 14.63 6.49
C ARG A 131 -21.27 13.74 6.33
N LEU A 132 -21.18 12.59 5.65
CA LEU A 132 -22.34 11.75 5.36
C LEU A 132 -22.76 10.85 6.53
N THR A 133 -21.85 10.57 7.47
CA THR A 133 -22.18 9.89 8.72
C THR A 133 -22.20 10.94 9.83
N PRO A 134 -23.29 11.06 10.63
CA PRO A 134 -23.28 11.90 11.82
C PRO A 134 -22.07 11.53 12.68
N ASN A 135 -21.20 12.50 12.98
CA ASN A 135 -20.16 12.29 13.97
C ASN A 135 -20.89 12.00 15.30
N PRO A 136 -20.67 10.85 15.96
CA PRO A 136 -21.33 10.54 17.22
C PRO A 136 -20.94 11.50 18.35
N ILE A 137 -19.88 12.31 18.16
CA ILE A 137 -19.62 13.47 19.01
C ILE A 137 -20.78 14.47 18.81
N PRO A 138 -21.60 14.72 19.83
CA PRO A 138 -22.73 15.65 19.71
C PRO A 138 -22.21 17.04 19.36
N ILE A 139 -22.36 17.44 18.10
CA ILE A 139 -21.98 18.79 17.63
C ILE A 139 -22.95 19.84 18.21
N ASP A 140 -24.11 19.39 18.68
CA ASP A 140 -25.23 20.26 19.07
C ASP A 140 -25.33 20.46 20.59
N GLY A 141 -24.34 20.04 21.37
CA GLY A 141 -24.25 20.37 22.79
C GLY A 141 -23.72 21.79 22.97
N PRO A 142 -24.53 22.79 23.37
CA PRO A 142 -24.14 24.20 23.35
C PRO A 142 -23.20 24.60 24.51
N GLY A 143 -22.31 23.71 24.94
CA GLY A 143 -21.54 23.90 26.19
C GLY A 143 -20.08 23.45 26.17
N ASP A 144 -19.58 22.76 25.14
CA ASP A 144 -18.17 22.37 25.08
C ASP A 144 -17.45 23.03 23.90
N PRO A 145 -16.84 24.21 24.10
CA PRO A 145 -16.09 24.92 23.07
C PRO A 145 -14.81 24.21 22.64
N ASP A 146 -14.34 23.20 23.39
CA ASP A 146 -13.12 22.45 23.08
C ASP A 146 -13.40 21.15 22.29
N LEU A 147 -14.61 20.59 22.39
CA LEU A 147 -14.99 19.34 21.70
C LEU A 147 -15.81 19.52 20.41
N SER A 148 -16.28 20.73 20.10
CA SER A 148 -17.26 20.96 19.02
C SER A 148 -16.84 22.01 17.98
N ALA A 149 -15.55 22.38 17.91
CA ALA A 149 -15.09 23.24 16.83
C ALA A 149 -15.47 22.58 15.49
N PRO A 150 -16.29 23.25 14.63
CA PRO A 150 -16.70 22.66 13.37
C PRO A 150 -15.46 22.25 12.58
N TRP A 151 -15.51 21.12 11.88
CA TRP A 151 -14.37 20.58 11.13
C TRP A 151 -13.63 21.64 10.30
N ALA A 152 -14.35 22.63 9.75
CA ALA A 152 -13.78 23.77 9.04
C ALA A 152 -12.85 24.66 9.88
N GLN A 153 -13.12 24.82 11.18
CA GLN A 153 -12.29 25.56 12.14
C GLN A 153 -11.10 24.72 12.65
N LEU A 154 -11.28 23.41 12.88
CA LEU A 154 -10.22 22.54 13.42
C LEU A 154 -9.01 22.37 12.49
N ILE A 155 -9.24 22.39 11.18
CA ILE A 155 -8.18 22.15 10.17
C ILE A 155 -8.00 23.31 9.20
N GLY A 156 -8.62 24.47 9.44
CA GLY A 156 -8.52 25.63 8.55
C GLY A 156 -8.92 25.34 7.09
N TYR A 157 -9.73 24.29 6.87
CA TYR A 157 -10.02 23.74 5.56
C TYR A 157 -11.16 24.54 4.92
N GLN A 158 -10.83 25.71 4.37
CA GLN A 158 -11.80 26.60 3.71
C GLN A 158 -12.17 26.15 2.28
N ALA A 159 -11.45 25.17 1.72
CA ALA A 159 -11.79 24.61 0.42
C ALA A 159 -12.90 23.55 0.57
N PRO A 160 -14.04 23.67 -0.12
CA PRO A 160 -14.96 22.54 -0.28
C PRO A 160 -14.17 21.34 -0.82
N ASN A 161 -14.50 20.14 -0.32
CA ASN A 161 -13.80 18.89 -0.65
C ASN A 161 -13.44 18.87 -2.14
N PRO A 162 -12.15 18.77 -2.54
CA PRO A 162 -11.71 19.00 -3.93
C PRO A 162 -12.31 18.01 -4.95
N PHE A 163 -13.03 17.00 -4.49
CA PHE A 163 -13.62 15.96 -5.32
C PHE A 163 -15.15 15.95 -5.22
N PRO A 164 -15.87 15.94 -6.36
CA PRO A 164 -17.32 15.96 -6.38
C PRO A 164 -17.89 14.68 -5.76
N ALA A 165 -18.93 14.81 -4.93
CA ALA A 165 -19.66 13.68 -4.40
C ALA A 165 -20.33 12.87 -5.53
N GLY A 166 -20.60 11.58 -5.29
CA GLY A 166 -21.47 10.80 -6.17
C GLY A 166 -22.88 11.40 -6.16
N VAL A 167 -23.53 11.50 -7.32
CA VAL A 167 -24.88 12.12 -7.43
C VAL A 167 -25.95 11.17 -6.88
N ASN A 168 -25.70 9.86 -6.94
CA ASN A 168 -26.61 8.81 -6.50
C ASN A 168 -25.85 7.60 -5.94
N GLY A 169 -26.60 6.59 -5.47
CA GLY A 169 -26.02 5.36 -4.92
C GLY A 169 -25.22 4.51 -5.93
N ALA A 170 -25.54 4.58 -7.23
CA ALA A 170 -24.76 3.89 -8.25
C ALA A 170 -23.39 4.58 -8.45
N ASP A 171 -23.36 5.91 -8.54
CA ASP A 171 -22.12 6.69 -8.62
C ASP A 171 -21.25 6.52 -7.37
N PHE A 172 -21.88 6.39 -6.20
CA PHE A 172 -21.21 6.08 -4.95
C PHE A 172 -20.51 4.71 -5.01
N ARG A 173 -21.20 3.67 -5.48
CA ARG A 173 -20.63 2.31 -5.64
C ARG A 173 -19.58 2.24 -6.74
N ALA A 174 -19.76 2.95 -7.83
CA ALA A 174 -18.82 2.96 -8.94
C ALA A 174 -17.55 3.77 -8.62
N GLY A 175 -17.71 4.91 -7.95
CA GLY A 175 -16.65 5.91 -7.75
C GLY A 175 -16.38 6.74 -9.01
N ASP A 176 -15.23 7.41 -9.03
CA ASP A 176 -14.52 7.92 -10.20
C ASP A 176 -13.08 7.40 -10.09
N ARG A 177 -12.82 6.28 -10.77
CA ARG A 177 -11.54 5.56 -10.71
C ARG A 177 -10.44 6.21 -11.56
N THR A 178 -10.71 7.37 -12.16
CA THR A 178 -9.70 8.10 -12.92
C THR A 178 -8.52 8.40 -12.02
N PRO A 179 -7.30 7.95 -12.36
CA PRO A 179 -6.13 8.22 -11.55
C PRO A 179 -5.80 9.71 -11.60
N VAL A 180 -5.52 10.27 -10.43
CA VAL A 180 -5.01 11.62 -10.27
C VAL A 180 -3.50 11.57 -10.46
N ALA A 181 -3.01 12.45 -11.35
CA ALA A 181 -1.58 12.56 -11.60
C ALA A 181 -0.84 12.91 -10.30
N VAL A 182 0.13 12.06 -9.94
CA VAL A 182 1.02 12.27 -8.80
C VAL A 182 2.45 12.41 -9.30
N ALA A 183 3.22 13.28 -8.66
CA ALA A 183 4.61 13.53 -9.04
C ALA A 183 5.50 12.28 -8.89
N VAL A 184 5.19 11.43 -7.90
CA VAL A 184 5.88 10.16 -7.67
C VAL A 184 4.82 9.12 -7.32
N PRO A 185 4.41 8.25 -8.27
CA PRO A 185 3.54 7.15 -7.94
C PRO A 185 4.29 6.13 -7.09
N ALA A 186 3.54 5.49 -6.21
CA ALA A 186 4.03 4.38 -5.41
C ALA A 186 3.27 3.12 -5.81
N TRP A 187 3.88 1.96 -5.63
CA TRP A 187 3.29 0.69 -5.98
C TRP A 187 3.84 -0.42 -5.10
N PHE A 188 3.14 -1.54 -5.07
CA PHE A 188 3.68 -2.79 -4.58
C PHE A 188 3.35 -3.95 -5.51
N ARG A 189 4.17 -4.99 -5.44
CA ARG A 189 3.93 -6.32 -5.97
C ARG A 189 3.88 -7.31 -4.83
N CYS A 190 3.02 -8.31 -4.96
CA CYS A 190 2.91 -9.41 -4.03
C CYS A 190 2.96 -10.72 -4.81
N TYR A 191 4.10 -11.39 -4.72
CA TYR A 191 4.30 -12.72 -5.25
C TYR A 191 4.18 -13.74 -4.12
N ARG A 192 3.51 -14.87 -4.37
CA ARG A 192 3.31 -15.92 -3.36
C ARG A 192 4.23 -17.10 -3.67
N SER A 193 5.37 -17.15 -2.99
CA SER A 193 6.40 -18.18 -3.21
C SER A 193 6.00 -19.54 -2.62
N LYS A 194 5.30 -19.54 -1.48
CA LYS A 194 4.81 -20.74 -0.79
C LYS A 194 3.37 -20.52 -0.30
N VAL A 195 2.77 -21.52 0.33
CA VAL A 195 1.39 -21.43 0.85
C VAL A 195 1.18 -20.20 1.73
N GLN A 196 2.15 -19.90 2.60
CA GLN A 196 2.05 -18.84 3.59
C GLN A 196 3.14 -17.77 3.45
N THR A 197 4.04 -17.94 2.48
CA THR A 197 5.19 -17.03 2.28
C THR A 197 4.98 -16.18 1.03
N PHE A 198 5.23 -14.89 1.19
CA PHE A 198 5.07 -13.89 0.15
C PHE A 198 6.36 -13.09 -0.01
N VAL A 199 6.69 -12.82 -1.26
CA VAL A 199 7.71 -11.86 -1.66
C VAL A 199 6.98 -10.58 -2.03
N VAL A 200 7.18 -9.54 -1.22
CA VAL A 200 6.59 -8.23 -1.41
C VAL A 200 7.66 -7.29 -1.94
N THR A 201 7.41 -6.72 -3.12
CA THR A 201 8.27 -5.66 -3.68
C THR A 201 7.54 -4.34 -3.62
N CYS A 202 8.15 -3.34 -3.01
CA CYS A 202 7.58 -2.01 -2.90
C CYS A 202 8.45 -1.03 -3.70
N GLY A 203 7.81 -0.13 -4.44
CA GLY A 203 8.51 0.88 -5.21
C GLY A 203 7.89 2.27 -5.09
N ALA A 204 8.73 3.28 -5.26
CA ALA A 204 8.34 4.67 -5.38
C ALA A 204 9.02 5.27 -6.63
N GLY A 205 8.27 5.32 -7.73
CA GLY A 205 8.78 5.66 -9.05
C GLY A 205 7.77 5.34 -10.15
N MET A 206 8.14 5.72 -11.38
CA MET A 206 7.23 5.70 -12.52
C MET A 206 7.17 4.35 -13.24
N SER A 207 7.92 3.32 -12.81
CA SER A 207 7.89 1.99 -13.45
C SER A 207 6.57 1.27 -13.26
N LEU A 208 5.69 1.75 -12.36
CA LEU A 208 4.40 1.15 -11.99
C LEU A 208 4.51 -0.29 -11.49
N GLY A 209 5.72 -0.76 -11.17
CA GLY A 209 6.01 -2.11 -10.72
C GLY A 209 6.45 -3.07 -11.81
N PHE A 210 6.60 -2.66 -13.05
CA PHE A 210 7.21 -3.52 -14.06
C PHE A 210 8.67 -3.85 -13.72
N ARG A 211 9.03 -5.12 -13.84
CA ARG A 211 10.38 -5.64 -13.57
C ARG A 211 11.35 -5.20 -14.65
N ASP A 212 10.92 -5.33 -15.90
CA ASP A 212 11.70 -5.09 -17.10
C ASP A 212 10.82 -4.49 -18.22
N TRP A 213 11.46 -3.98 -19.26
CA TRP A 213 10.79 -3.41 -20.42
C TRP A 213 9.87 -4.42 -21.11
N GLN A 214 10.30 -5.68 -21.21
CA GLN A 214 9.52 -6.73 -21.85
C GLN A 214 8.18 -6.97 -21.14
N GLU A 215 8.16 -6.96 -19.80
CA GLU A 215 6.94 -7.06 -19.00
C GLU A 215 6.02 -5.84 -19.21
N ALA A 216 6.60 -4.63 -19.29
CA ALA A 216 5.86 -3.40 -19.53
C ALA A 216 5.21 -3.38 -20.92
N ASP A 217 5.97 -3.71 -21.96
CA ASP A 217 5.50 -3.75 -23.35
C ASP A 217 4.47 -4.85 -23.58
N ALA A 218 4.71 -6.05 -23.04
CA ALA A 218 3.75 -7.16 -23.09
C ALA A 218 2.42 -6.82 -22.39
N ALA A 219 2.45 -5.94 -21.38
CA ALA A 219 1.26 -5.42 -20.71
C ALA A 219 0.63 -4.20 -21.41
N GLY A 220 1.18 -3.74 -22.53
CA GLY A 220 0.67 -2.62 -23.32
C GLY A 220 1.10 -1.23 -22.85
N TYR A 221 2.14 -1.12 -22.00
CA TYR A 221 2.65 0.16 -21.49
C TYR A 221 3.81 0.74 -22.27
N GLY A 222 4.24 0.11 -23.37
CA GLY A 222 5.36 0.61 -24.17
C GLY A 222 5.21 2.10 -24.52
N ALA A 223 4.01 2.51 -24.93
CA ALA A 223 3.70 3.91 -25.25
C ALA A 223 3.79 4.88 -24.05
N THR A 224 3.56 4.40 -22.82
CA THR A 224 3.64 5.22 -21.59
C THR A 224 5.08 5.64 -21.29
N PHE A 225 6.04 4.76 -21.59
CA PHE A 225 7.46 5.00 -21.35
C PHE A 225 8.20 5.51 -22.61
N GLY A 226 7.58 5.38 -23.78
CA GLY A 226 8.13 5.76 -25.08
C GLY A 226 8.97 4.64 -25.70
N ASP A 227 10.04 4.24 -25.00
CA ASP A 227 10.97 3.20 -25.41
C ASP A 227 11.64 2.51 -24.20
N GLU A 228 12.42 1.45 -24.48
CA GLU A 228 13.19 0.70 -23.46
C GLU A 228 14.14 1.61 -22.68
N ALA A 229 14.83 2.53 -23.37
CA ALA A 229 15.72 3.50 -22.74
C ALA A 229 14.97 4.50 -21.82
N GLY A 230 13.74 4.85 -22.16
CA GLY A 230 12.84 5.64 -21.32
C GLY A 230 12.42 4.88 -20.06
N PHE A 231 12.07 3.61 -20.21
CA PHE A 231 11.77 2.73 -19.08
C PHE A 231 12.98 2.57 -18.15
N ASP A 232 14.16 2.29 -18.68
CA ASP A 232 15.38 2.11 -17.89
C ASP A 232 15.78 3.37 -17.11
N ARG A 233 15.61 4.56 -17.70
CA ARG A 233 15.83 5.83 -16.99
C ARG A 233 14.87 5.99 -15.82
N VAL A 234 13.58 5.73 -16.05
CA VAL A 234 12.56 5.78 -15.00
C VAL A 234 12.84 4.75 -13.90
N ARG A 235 13.30 3.55 -14.28
CA ARG A 235 13.61 2.46 -13.37
C ARG A 235 14.87 2.74 -12.54
N ALA A 236 15.88 3.37 -13.12
CA ALA A 236 17.10 3.76 -12.42
C ALA A 236 16.86 4.84 -11.35
N ASP A 237 15.89 5.73 -11.57
CA ASP A 237 15.50 6.78 -10.61
C ASP A 237 14.64 6.24 -9.45
N GLU A 238 14.17 4.99 -9.53
CA GLU A 238 13.20 4.43 -8.61
C GLU A 238 13.85 3.87 -7.33
N THR A 239 13.20 4.09 -6.19
CA THR A 239 13.56 3.41 -4.94
C THR A 239 12.74 2.13 -4.80
N ILE A 240 13.41 0.98 -4.71
CA ILE A 240 12.78 -0.34 -4.64
C ILE A 240 13.24 -1.03 -3.36
N LEU A 241 12.31 -1.66 -2.66
CA LEU A 241 12.57 -2.42 -1.46
C LEU A 241 11.89 -3.78 -1.57
N TRP A 242 12.61 -4.84 -1.23
CA TRP A 242 12.13 -6.22 -1.25
C TRP A 242 11.97 -6.76 0.16
N TYR A 243 10.92 -7.51 0.37
CA TYR A 243 10.59 -8.13 1.64
C TYR A 243 10.12 -9.55 1.42
N GLU A 244 10.54 -10.47 2.29
CA GLU A 244 9.87 -11.75 2.47
C GLU A 244 9.03 -11.65 3.74
N CYS A 245 7.76 -12.08 3.67
CA CYS A 245 6.91 -12.18 4.84
C CYS A 245 6.20 -13.52 4.87
N GLU A 246 5.99 -14.03 6.08
CA GLU A 246 5.21 -15.24 6.31
C GLU A 246 3.94 -14.89 7.07
N TRP A 247 2.81 -15.19 6.45
CA TRP A 247 1.50 -15.13 7.07
C TRP A 247 1.22 -16.45 7.76
N THR A 248 0.87 -16.41 9.04
CA THR A 248 0.43 -17.57 9.80
C THR A 248 -1.06 -17.52 10.04
N ASP A 249 -1.67 -18.68 9.99
CA ASP A 249 -3.04 -18.99 10.42
C ASP A 249 -3.20 -18.93 11.94
N ALA A 250 -2.15 -18.62 12.71
CA ALA A 250 -2.11 -18.65 14.17
C ALA A 250 -3.41 -18.11 14.80
N VAL A 251 -4.18 -19.09 15.30
CA VAL A 251 -5.54 -19.03 15.82
C VAL A 251 -5.59 -18.50 17.26
N THR A 252 -4.45 -18.27 17.89
CA THR A 252 -4.42 -17.76 19.26
C THR A 252 -4.57 -16.26 19.21
N GLY A 253 -5.79 -15.79 19.47
CA GLY A 253 -6.16 -14.38 19.50
C GLY A 253 -5.03 -13.53 20.06
N ASN A 254 -4.53 -12.62 19.23
CA ASN A 254 -3.57 -11.62 19.64
C ASN A 254 -4.31 -10.58 20.49
N ASN A 255 -4.79 -11.01 21.66
CA ASN A 255 -5.06 -10.10 22.75
C ASN A 255 -3.69 -9.58 23.20
N LEU A 256 -3.25 -8.51 22.56
CA LEU A 256 -2.13 -7.68 23.03
C LEU A 256 -2.35 -7.20 24.48
N TYR A 257 -3.57 -7.31 25.00
CA TYR A 257 -3.93 -7.05 26.40
C TYR A 257 -3.88 -8.26 27.34
N ASN A 258 -3.53 -9.46 26.87
CA ASN A 258 -3.49 -10.66 27.73
C ASN A 258 -2.07 -11.26 27.84
N THR A 259 -1.07 -10.40 27.99
CA THR A 259 0.30 -10.78 28.42
C THR A 259 0.34 -11.29 29.87
N GLN A 260 -0.81 -11.42 30.55
CA GLN A 260 -0.93 -12.06 31.84
C GLN A 260 -1.89 -13.25 31.74
N TYR A 261 -1.32 -14.47 31.73
CA TYR A 261 -2.02 -15.75 31.99
C TYR A 261 -2.73 -16.49 30.84
N ALA A 262 -2.24 -16.45 29.61
CA ALA A 262 -2.39 -17.64 28.75
C ALA A 262 -1.37 -18.70 29.19
N ARG A 263 -1.61 -19.34 30.35
CA ARG A 263 -0.95 -20.62 30.64
C ARG A 263 -1.29 -21.54 29.48
N TYR A 264 -0.26 -21.98 28.77
CA TYR A 264 -0.32 -23.14 27.92
C TYR A 264 -0.87 -24.28 28.78
N HIS A 265 -2.17 -24.54 28.67
CA HIS A 265 -2.80 -25.71 29.26
C HIS A 265 -2.64 -26.81 28.22
N PRO A 266 -1.64 -27.71 28.32
CA PRO A 266 -1.73 -28.97 27.62
C PRO A 266 -3.02 -29.63 28.11
N ARG A 267 -4.06 -29.69 27.28
CA ARG A 267 -5.24 -30.49 27.63
C ARG A 267 -4.75 -31.93 27.74
N PRO A 268 -4.84 -32.57 28.93
CA PRO A 268 -4.64 -34.01 29.01
C PRO A 268 -5.77 -34.64 28.20
N PHE A 269 -5.42 -35.59 27.34
CA PHE A 269 -6.39 -36.44 26.64
C PHE A 269 -7.22 -37.22 27.66
N GLY A 270 -8.34 -36.66 28.12
CA GLY A 270 -9.20 -37.35 29.07
C GLY A 270 -10.29 -36.48 29.70
N ASN A 271 -11.31 -36.10 28.92
CA ASN A 271 -12.70 -36.20 29.35
C ASN A 271 -13.67 -35.88 28.19
N PRO A 272 -14.45 -36.85 27.67
CA PRO A 272 -15.38 -36.62 26.56
C PRO A 272 -16.76 -36.05 26.98
N GLU A 273 -17.02 -35.74 28.25
CA GLU A 273 -18.40 -35.52 28.73
C GLU A 273 -18.79 -34.09 29.15
N VAL A 274 -17.92 -33.08 29.01
CA VAL A 274 -18.36 -31.68 29.22
C VAL A 274 -18.70 -31.04 27.87
N ALA A 275 -19.79 -31.52 27.27
CA ALA A 275 -20.51 -30.85 26.18
C ALA A 275 -21.38 -29.70 26.75
N GLY A 276 -20.76 -28.81 27.52
CA GLY A 276 -21.38 -27.60 28.05
C GLY A 276 -20.97 -26.42 27.18
N GLU A 277 -21.89 -25.99 26.31
CA GLU A 277 -21.92 -24.70 25.60
C GLU A 277 -20.60 -23.92 25.59
N GLU A 278 -19.66 -24.35 24.75
CA GLU A 278 -18.61 -23.44 24.29
C GLU A 278 -19.32 -22.33 23.53
N THR A 279 -19.52 -21.18 24.19
CA THR A 279 -19.91 -19.95 23.49
C THR A 279 -19.02 -19.81 22.26
N PRO A 280 -19.57 -19.63 21.04
CA PRO A 280 -18.80 -19.58 19.79
C PRO A 280 -17.90 -18.33 19.67
N ASN A 281 -17.59 -17.68 20.79
CA ASN A 281 -17.20 -16.28 20.88
C ASN A 281 -15.68 -16.01 20.79
N SER A 282 -14.91 -16.89 20.14
CA SER A 282 -13.56 -16.52 19.67
C SER A 282 -13.06 -17.32 18.46
N ARG A 283 -13.99 -17.81 17.62
CA ARG A 283 -13.59 -18.47 16.36
C ARG A 283 -12.80 -17.47 15.50
N GLN A 284 -11.55 -17.86 15.20
CA GLN A 284 -10.57 -17.27 14.27
C GLN A 284 -10.98 -15.92 13.65
N GLN A 285 -10.52 -14.81 14.24
CA GLN A 285 -10.79 -13.47 13.69
C GLN A 285 -9.78 -13.01 12.63
N GLY A 286 -8.85 -13.87 12.22
CA GLY A 286 -7.85 -13.62 11.17
C GLY A 286 -6.47 -14.14 11.57
N GLY A 287 -5.62 -14.45 10.59
CA GLY A 287 -4.22 -14.76 10.82
C GLY A 287 -3.37 -13.50 11.01
N THR A 288 -2.06 -13.65 11.13
CA THR A 288 -1.11 -12.54 11.32
C THR A 288 0.20 -12.83 10.60
N PHE A 289 1.09 -11.85 10.47
CA PHE A 289 2.45 -12.12 10.02
C PHE A 289 3.30 -12.69 11.15
N SER A 290 3.97 -13.82 10.88
CA SER A 290 4.97 -14.42 11.78
C SER A 290 6.29 -13.65 11.70
N TYR A 291 6.71 -13.29 10.49
CA TYR A 291 7.86 -12.41 10.27
C TYR A 291 7.68 -11.54 9.03
N ILE A 292 8.47 -10.47 9.01
CA ILE A 292 8.70 -9.60 7.86
C ILE A 292 10.21 -9.34 7.81
N GLN A 293 10.88 -9.81 6.78
CA GLN A 293 12.31 -9.68 6.59
C GLN A 293 12.62 -8.87 5.34
N ARG A 294 13.45 -7.82 5.48
CA ARG A 294 13.95 -7.08 4.31
C ARG A 294 15.01 -7.92 3.61
N LEU A 295 14.88 -8.07 2.29
CA LEU A 295 15.87 -8.70 1.43
C LEU A 295 16.88 -7.65 0.95
N VAL A 296 18.16 -8.04 0.91
CA VAL A 296 19.25 -7.18 0.43
C VAL A 296 19.29 -7.21 -1.09
N ASP A 297 19.19 -8.42 -1.65
CA ASP A 297 19.25 -8.66 -3.09
C ASP A 297 17.85 -8.75 -3.70
N THR A 298 17.79 -8.49 -5.01
CA THR A 298 16.56 -8.69 -5.78
C THR A 298 16.23 -10.18 -5.82
N PRO A 299 15.02 -10.60 -5.41
CA PRO A 299 14.59 -11.99 -5.51
C PRO A 299 14.41 -12.40 -6.99
N ASP A 300 14.59 -13.67 -7.30
CA ASP A 300 14.42 -14.19 -8.68
C ASP A 300 12.98 -14.01 -9.19
N GLU A 301 12.00 -14.11 -8.27
CA GLU A 301 10.57 -14.04 -8.56
C GLU A 301 9.92 -12.97 -7.66
N TRP A 302 9.30 -11.97 -8.29
CA TRP A 302 8.55 -10.92 -7.61
C TRP A 302 7.53 -10.23 -8.51
#